data_AF-A0A7C9FRV9-F1
#
_entry.id   AF-A0A7C9FRV9-F1
#
_cell.length_a   1.000
_cell.length_b   1.000
_cell.length_c   1.000
_cell.angle_alpha   90.00
_cell.angle_beta   90.00
_cell.angle_gamma   90.00
#
_symmetry.space_group_name_H-M   'P 1'
#
loop_
_entity.id
_entity.type
_entity.pdbx_description
1 polymer ?
#
loop_
_entity_poly.entity_id
_entity_poly.type
_entity_poly.pdbx_seq_one_letter_code
_entity_poly.pdbx_strand_id
1 'polypeptide(L)' 'MNGVDPNNVFALIAAAMATADAINQDTRQPLDSRDGAGRLRDALRSWRGVAFDLRGWTPATPTASATTGVSKQ' A
#
# COMPACT_ATOMS: atom_id res chain seq x y z
N MET A 1 8.38 8.00 -9.93
CA MET A 1 7.79 7.13 -8.88
C MET A 1 6.85 7.99 -8.07
N ASN A 2 5.55 7.66 -8.07
CA ASN A 2 4.50 8.43 -7.38
C ASN A 2 4.91 8.62 -5.92
N GLY A 3 5.01 9.87 -5.45
CA GLY A 3 5.50 10.26 -4.12
C GLY A 3 4.59 9.84 -2.95
N VAL A 4 4.21 8.56 -2.93
CA VAL A 4 3.49 7.91 -1.84
C VAL A 4 4.53 7.45 -0.84
N ASP A 5 4.43 7.94 0.40
CA ASP A 5 5.29 7.48 1.49
C ASP A 5 5.01 5.99 1.76
N PRO A 6 6.00 5.09 1.57
CA PRO A 6 5.83 3.67 1.82
C PRO A 6 5.61 3.34 3.30
N ASN A 7 5.86 4.28 4.21
CA ASN A 7 5.57 4.11 5.63
C ASN A 7 4.14 4.60 5.97
N ASN A 8 3.49 5.38 5.11
CA ASN A 8 2.14 5.85 5.39
C ASN A 8 1.10 4.84 4.90
N VAL A 9 0.60 4.00 5.82
CA VAL A 9 -0.38 2.94 5.53
C VAL A 9 -1.65 3.49 4.86
N PHE A 10 -2.12 4.66 5.29
CA PHE A 10 -3.26 5.32 4.67
C PHE A 10 -2.96 5.71 3.21
N ALA A 11 -1.80 6.32 2.96
CA ALA A 11 -1.39 6.73 1.62
C ALA A 11 -1.22 5.51 0.69
N LEU A 12 -0.67 4.41 1.21
CA LEU A 12 -0.55 3.14 0.49
C LEU A 12 -1.91 2.56 0.12
N ILE A 13 -2.85 2.49 1.06
CA ILE A 13 -4.21 1.97 0.81
C ILE A 13 -4.93 2.86 -0.20
N ALA A 14 -4.82 4.19 -0.08
CA ALA A 14 -5.39 5.14 -1.03
C ALA A 14 -4.82 4.98 -2.45
N ALA A 15 -3.50 4.83 -2.57
CA ALA A 15 -2.83 4.62 -3.85
C ALA A 15 -3.23 3.28 -4.47
N ALA A 16 -3.27 2.20 -3.68
CA ALA A 16 -3.70 0.88 -4.12
C ALA A 16 -5.15 0.87 -4.63
N MET A 17 -6.07 1.59 -3.95
CA MET A 17 -7.44 1.75 -4.41
C MET A 17 -7.52 2.47 -5.77
N ALA A 18 -6.72 3.52 -5.98
CA ALA A 18 -6.69 4.25 -7.25
C ALA A 18 -6.14 3.37 -8.38
N THR A 19 -5.10 2.58 -8.12
CA THR A 19 -4.56 1.62 -9.09
C THR A 19 -5.56 0.52 -9.42
N ALA A 20 -6.23 -0.05 -8.42
CA ALA A 20 -7.25 -1.08 -8.62
C ALA A 20 -8.44 -0.55 -9.46
N ASP A 21 -8.86 0.69 -9.25
CA ASP A 21 -9.88 1.33 -10.08
C ASP A 21 -9.41 1.51 -11.53
N ALA A 22 -8.19 2.00 -11.73
CA ALA A 22 -7.62 2.15 -13.07
C ALA A 22 -7.57 0.82 -13.84
N ILE A 23 -7.17 -0.27 -13.17
CA ILE A 23 -7.15 -1.62 -13.76
C ILE A 23 -8.56 -2.11 -14.08
N ASN A 24 -9.52 -1.94 -13.17
CA ASN A 24 -10.91 -2.37 -13.38
C ASN A 24 -11.56 -1.64 -14.57
N GLN A 25 -11.26 -0.35 -14.74
CA GLN A 25 -11.75 0.47 -15.85
C GLN A 25 -11.00 0.21 -17.18
N ASP A 26 -9.80 -0.39 -17.14
CA ASP A 26 -9.03 -0.66 -18.36
C ASP A 26 -9.59 -1.86 -19.12
N THR A 27 -10.31 -1.59 -20.20
CA THR A 27 -10.90 -2.63 -21.08
C THR A 27 -9.86 -3.43 -21.86
N ARG A 28 -8.58 -3.04 -21.84
CA ARG A 28 -7.48 -3.81 -22.43
C ARG A 28 -7.02 -4.93 -21.50
N GLN A 29 -7.37 -4.87 -20.21
CA GLN A 29 -7.04 -5.92 -19.25
C GLN A 29 -7.99 -7.11 -19.40
N PRO A 30 -7.53 -8.34 -19.13
CA PRO A 30 -8.38 -9.52 -19.04
C PRO A 30 -9.53 -9.32 -18.05
N LEU A 31 -10.69 -9.89 -18.36
CA LEU A 31 -11.90 -9.82 -17.51
C LEU A 31 -11.64 -10.26 -16.06
N ASP A 32 -10.89 -11.34 -15.88
CA ASP A 32 -10.52 -11.87 -14.55
C ASP A 32 -9.65 -10.89 -13.75
N SER A 33 -8.72 -10.20 -14.42
CA SER A 33 -7.87 -9.17 -13.80
C SER A 33 -8.69 -7.94 -13.40
N ARG A 34 -9.70 -7.56 -14.21
CA ARG A 34 -10.61 -6.45 -13.90
C ARG A 34 -11.53 -6.78 -12.73
N ASP A 35 -12.09 -7.99 -12.70
CA ASP A 35 -12.93 -8.46 -11.60
C ASP A 35 -12.12 -8.57 -10.29
N GLY A 36 -10.93 -9.16 -10.36
CA GLY A 36 -9.99 -9.19 -9.23
C GLY A 36 -9.64 -7.80 -8.69
N ALA A 37 -9.40 -6.84 -9.59
CA ALA A 37 -9.15 -5.44 -9.21
C ALA A 37 -10.39 -4.77 -8.59
N GLY A 38 -11.60 -5.06 -9.09
CA GLY A 38 -12.86 -4.61 -8.49
C GLY A 38 -13.01 -5.12 -7.05
N ARG A 39 -12.83 -6.43 -6.83
CA ARG A 39 -12.88 -7.03 -5.49
C ARG A 39 -11.82 -6.48 -4.56
N LEU A 40 -10.60 -6.25 -5.05
CA LEU A 40 -9.53 -5.63 -4.28
C LEU A 40 -9.91 -4.19 -3.87
N ARG A 41 -10.48 -3.40 -4.77
CA ARG A 41 -10.94 -2.05 -4.47
C ARG A 41 -11.99 -2.06 -3.35
N ASP A 42 -12.97 -2.96 -3.43
CA ASP A 42 -14.03 -3.06 -2.43
C ASP A 42 -13.49 -3.54 -1.06
N ALA A 43 -12.58 -4.51 -1.07
CA ALA A 43 -11.87 -4.94 0.13
C ALA A 43 -11.08 -3.78 0.76
N LEU A 44 -10.30 -3.02 -0.01
CA LEU A 44 -9.56 -1.86 0.51
C LEU A 44 -10.49 -0.74 1.01
N ARG A 45 -11.68 -0.60 0.40
CA ARG A 45 -12.67 0.39 0.81
C ARG A 45 -13.27 0.07 2.18
N SER A 46 -13.43 -1.21 2.55
CA SER A 46 -13.87 -1.58 3.90
C SER A 46 -12.79 -1.29 4.95
N TRP A 47 -11.51 -1.37 4.57
CA TRP A 47 -10.36 -1.03 5.42
C TRP A 47 -10.10 0.47 5.53
N ARG A 48 -10.73 1.29 4.67
CA ARG A 48 -10.54 2.74 4.64
C ARG A 48 -10.89 3.41 5.98
N GLY A 49 -11.90 2.92 6.70
CA GLY A 49 -12.27 3.45 8.02
C GLY A 49 -11.13 3.31 9.02
N VAL A 50 -10.61 2.08 9.17
CA VAL A 50 -9.47 1.75 10.03
C VAL A 50 -8.20 2.49 9.61
N ALA A 51 -7.96 2.60 8.30
CA ALA A 51 -6.81 3.33 7.76
C ALA A 51 -6.89 4.84 8.03
N PHE A 52 -8.09 5.41 8.16
CA PHE A 52 -8.27 6.85 8.41
C PHE A 52 -7.79 7.25 9.81
N ASP A 53 -8.00 6.38 10.80
CA ASP A 53 -7.47 6.56 12.16
C ASP A 53 -5.93 6.57 12.17
N LEU A 54 -5.32 5.93 11.17
CA LEU A 54 -3.87 5.85 10.97
C LEU A 54 -3.33 6.89 9.99
N ARG A 55 -4.11 7.89 9.52
CA ARG A 55 -3.65 8.81 8.47
C ARG A 55 -2.36 9.58 8.85
N GLY A 56 -2.24 9.90 10.14
CA GLY A 56 -1.10 10.60 10.72
C GLY A 56 -0.09 9.66 11.38
N TRP A 57 -0.39 8.36 11.41
CA TRP A 57 0.49 7.35 11.95
C TRP A 57 1.39 6.82 10.84
N THR A 58 2.67 7.16 10.96
CA THR A 58 3.75 6.51 10.24
C THR A 58 4.41 5.54 11.22
N PRO A 59 4.49 4.23 10.94
CA PRO A 59 5.34 3.33 11.70
C PRO A 59 6.74 3.94 11.72
N ALA A 60 7.40 3.89 12.88
CA ALA A 60 8.82 4.18 12.93
C ALA A 60 9.47 3.25 11.91
N THR A 61 10.13 3.82 10.89
CA THR A 61 10.91 3.06 9.93
C THR A 61 11.74 2.09 10.75
N PRO A 62 11.64 0.76 10.57
CA PRO A 62 12.55 -0.13 11.24
C PRO A 62 13.94 0.26 10.76
N THR A 63 14.64 1.07 11.55
CA THR A 63 16.07 1.21 11.46
C THR A 63 16.53 -0.22 11.54
N ALA A 64 17.20 -0.71 10.49
CA ALA A 64 17.86 -1.99 10.54
C ALA A 64 18.96 -1.88 11.62
N SER A 65 18.58 -1.97 12.88
CA SER A 65 19.46 -2.13 14.01
C SER A 65 19.76 -3.62 14.09
N ALA A 66 20.73 -4.05 13.26
CA ALA A 66 21.66 -5.16 13.50
C ALA A 66 22.38 -5.46 12.17
N THR A 67 23.71 -5.38 12.07
CA THR A 67 24.56 -6.49 12.51
C THR A 67 26.00 -6.00 12.80
N THR A 68 26.34 -6.06 14.09
CA THR A 68 27.63 -6.50 14.65
C THR A 68 28.90 -5.74 14.28
N GLY A 69 29.32 -4.86 15.19
CA GLY A 69 30.74 -4.59 15.39
C GLY A 69 31.45 -5.86 15.87
N VAL A 70 32.37 -6.39 15.05
CA VAL A 70 33.54 -7.13 15.54
C VAL A 70 34.74 -6.50 14.84
N SER A 71 35.32 -5.50 15.51
CA SER A 71 36.71 -5.13 15.30
C SER A 71 37.55 -6.23 15.93
N LYS A 72 38.34 -6.96 15.14
CA LYS A 72 39.51 -7.68 15.66
C LYS A 72 40.78 -7.05 15.10
N GLN A 73 41.70 -6.89 16.03
CA GLN A 73 43.08 -6.38 15.92
C GLN A 73 43.90 -7.10 14.88
#